data_AF-A0A099P7H6-F1
#
_entry.id   AF-A0A099P7H6-F1
#
_cell.length_a   1.000
_cell.length_b   1.000
_cell.length_c   1.000
_cell.angle_alpha   90.00
_cell.angle_beta   90.00
_cell.angle_gamma   90.00
#
_symmetry.space_group_name_H-M   'P 1'
#
loop_
_entity.id
_entity.type
_entity.pdbx_description
1 polymer ?
#
loop_
_entity_poly.entity_id
_entity_poly.type
_entity_poly.pdbx_seq_one_letter_code
_entity_poly.pdbx_strand_id
1 'polypeptide(L)'
;MRRHFITAAAIQAISNRGVSVSAGEFKELLDSIGSGRHSGFDFTDIVANNSGIRLSNRMMATSADQWPKLLELIQTDADLVTSLDGIPERMPREEFERQYGDVDSDEYAEMIERIEARIGRLPLHAL
;
A
#
# COMPACT_ATOMS: atom_id res chain seq x y z
N MET A 1 6.54 8.66 -10.66
CA MET A 1 5.46 9.64 -10.37
C MET A 1 4.13 9.34 -11.05
N ARG A 2 3.98 9.44 -12.39
CA ARG A 2 2.68 9.20 -13.07
C ARG A 2 2.05 7.81 -12.80
N ARG A 3 2.88 6.76 -12.76
CA ARG A 3 2.45 5.39 -12.48
C ARG A 3 1.91 5.25 -11.05
N HIS A 4 2.69 5.66 -10.05
CA HIS A 4 2.25 5.67 -8.65
C HIS A 4 0.98 6.52 -8.43
N PHE A 5 0.84 7.65 -9.13
CA PHE A 5 -0.38 8.47 -9.08
C PHE A 5 -1.60 7.72 -9.62
N ILE A 6 -1.47 7.05 -10.77
CA ILE A 6 -2.57 6.27 -11.37
C ILE A 6 -2.90 5.04 -10.51
N THR A 7 -1.90 4.35 -9.97
CA THR A 7 -2.07 3.20 -9.07
C THR A 7 -2.77 3.63 -7.77
N ALA A 8 -2.34 4.73 -7.14
CA ALA A 8 -2.98 5.27 -5.94
C ALA A 8 -4.41 5.73 -6.22
N ALA A 9 -4.67 6.38 -7.36
CA ALA A 9 -6.01 6.79 -7.76
C ALA A 9 -6.95 5.59 -8.02
N ALA A 10 -6.43 4.50 -8.61
CA ALA A 10 -7.19 3.27 -8.81
C ALA A 10 -7.52 2.58 -7.47
N ILE A 11 -6.56 2.47 -6.56
CA ILE A 11 -6.78 1.90 -5.22
C ILE A 11 -7.81 2.74 -4.43
N GLN A 12 -7.72 4.07 -4.50
CA GLN A 12 -8.67 4.97 -3.86
C GLN A 12 -10.08 4.85 -4.47
N ALA A 13 -10.18 4.73 -5.80
CA ALA A 13 -11.47 4.58 -6.49
C ALA A 13 -12.17 3.26 -6.15
N ILE A 14 -11.40 2.19 -5.92
CA ILE A 14 -11.90 0.88 -5.49
C ILE A 14 -12.35 0.93 -4.02
N SER A 15 -11.52 1.50 -3.14
CA SER A 15 -11.85 1.68 -1.71
C SER A 15 -13.10 2.53 -1.47
N ASN A 16 -13.28 3.64 -2.21
CA ASN A 16 -14.43 4.54 -2.03
C ASN A 16 -15.75 3.98 -2.56
N ARG A 17 -15.74 2.97 -3.45
CA ARG A 17 -16.97 2.46 -4.05
C ARG A 17 -17.49 1.16 -3.43
N GLY A 18 -16.77 0.59 -2.45
CA GLY A 18 -17.14 -0.71 -1.87
C GLY A 18 -17.21 -1.83 -2.93
N VAL A 19 -16.48 -1.68 -4.04
CA VAL A 19 -16.47 -2.67 -5.11
C VAL A 19 -15.60 -3.83 -4.63
N SER A 20 -16.21 -5.00 -4.48
CA SER A 20 -15.54 -6.28 -4.31
C SER A 20 -14.78 -6.60 -5.62
N VAL A 21 -13.66 -5.93 -5.85
CA VAL A 21 -12.72 -6.29 -6.90
C VAL A 21 -12.01 -7.56 -6.45
N SER A 22 -12.12 -8.63 -7.24
CA SER A 22 -11.36 -9.85 -6.98
C SER A 22 -9.86 -9.57 -7.15
N ALA A 23 -8.97 -10.24 -6.39
CA ALA A 23 -7.54 -9.95 -6.50
C ALA A 23 -6.98 -10.28 -7.91
N GLY A 24 -7.59 -11.23 -8.62
CA GLY A 24 -7.33 -11.48 -10.05
C GLY A 24 -7.63 -10.28 -10.97
N GLU A 25 -8.73 -9.55 -10.77
CA GLU A 25 -9.04 -8.33 -11.54
C GLU A 25 -8.09 -7.17 -11.20
N PHE A 26 -7.66 -7.11 -9.93
CA PHE A 26 -6.64 -6.17 -9.49
C PHE A 26 -5.29 -6.45 -10.16
N LYS A 27 -4.91 -7.73 -10.28
CA LYS A 27 -3.70 -8.18 -11.00
C LYS A 27 -3.73 -7.77 -12.47
N GLU A 28 -4.83 -8.05 -13.18
CA GLU A 28 -4.97 -7.67 -14.59
C GLU A 28 -4.90 -6.14 -14.78
N LEU A 29 -5.43 -5.36 -13.83
CA LEU A 29 -5.32 -3.90 -13.85
C LEU A 29 -3.87 -3.44 -13.63
N LEU A 30 -3.13 -4.03 -12.70
CA LEU A 30 -1.71 -3.73 -12.49
C LEU A 30 -0.85 -4.14 -13.69
N ASP A 31 -1.09 -5.32 -14.26
CA ASP A 31 -0.41 -5.81 -15.46
C ASP A 31 -0.68 -4.89 -16.66
N SER A 32 -1.92 -4.39 -16.81
CA SER A 32 -2.27 -3.44 -17.88
C SER A 32 -1.55 -2.08 -17.76
N ILE A 33 -1.20 -1.69 -16.53
CA ILE A 33 -0.50 -0.43 -16.25
C ILE A 33 1.02 -0.64 -16.36
N GLY A 34 1.55 -1.83 -16.08
CA GLY A 34 2.97 -2.15 -15.92
C GLY A 34 3.49 -3.35 -16.71
N SER A 35 2.93 -3.64 -17.89
CA SER A 35 3.22 -4.87 -18.62
C SER A 35 4.68 -5.01 -19.08
N GLY A 36 5.46 -5.78 -18.32
CA GLY A 36 6.67 -6.44 -18.79
C GLY A 36 7.11 -7.50 -17.80
N ARG A 37 7.60 -8.64 -18.31
CA ARG A 37 8.20 -9.79 -17.57
C ARG A 37 9.38 -9.43 -16.64
N HIS A 38 9.64 -8.15 -16.40
CA HIS A 38 10.77 -7.59 -15.66
C HIS A 38 10.36 -6.69 -14.48
N SER A 39 9.06 -6.53 -14.17
CA SER A 39 8.67 -5.89 -12.90
C SER A 39 8.66 -6.93 -11.79
N GLY A 40 9.70 -6.93 -10.95
CA GLY A 40 9.71 -7.67 -9.71
C GLY A 40 8.60 -7.20 -8.75
N PHE A 41 8.24 -8.06 -7.82
CA PHE A 41 7.32 -7.75 -6.72
C PHE A 41 8.08 -6.97 -5.64
N ASP A 42 7.48 -5.90 -5.10
CA ASP A 42 8.15 -5.00 -4.15
C ASP A 42 7.22 -4.68 -2.98
N PHE A 43 7.43 -5.35 -1.84
CA PHE A 43 6.63 -5.08 -0.64
C PHE A 43 6.96 -3.71 -0.02
N THR A 44 8.12 -3.11 -0.32
CA THR A 44 8.45 -1.77 0.17
C THR A 44 7.59 -0.70 -0.53
N ASP A 45 7.26 -0.91 -1.81
CA ASP A 45 6.29 -0.08 -2.53
C ASP A 45 4.89 -0.20 -1.92
N ILE A 46 4.48 -1.40 -1.47
CA ILE A 46 3.20 -1.62 -0.79
C ILE A 46 3.15 -0.86 0.53
N VAL A 47 4.21 -0.95 1.33
CA VAL A 47 4.35 -0.21 2.59
C VAL A 47 4.19 1.30 2.35
N ALA A 48 4.86 1.86 1.35
CA ALA A 48 4.78 3.28 1.02
C ALA A 48 3.38 3.68 0.51
N ASN A 49 2.81 2.92 -0.43
CA ASN A 49 1.50 3.22 -1.01
C ASN A 49 0.39 3.16 0.04
N ASN A 50 0.35 2.11 0.86
CA ASN A 50 -0.69 1.92 1.85
C ASN A 50 -0.61 2.96 2.98
N SER A 51 0.61 3.37 3.35
CA SER A 51 0.79 4.48 4.30
C SER A 51 0.25 5.80 3.73
N GLY A 52 0.53 6.09 2.45
CA GLY A 52 -0.02 7.25 1.76
C GLY A 52 -1.55 7.23 1.64
N ILE A 53 -2.14 6.07 1.34
CA ILE A 53 -3.60 5.89 1.30
C ILE A 53 -4.21 6.12 2.68
N ARG A 54 -3.63 5.57 3.75
CA ARG A 54 -4.11 5.78 5.12
C ARG A 54 -4.01 7.25 5.54
N LEU A 55 -2.92 7.95 5.21
CA LEU A 55 -2.81 9.39 5.45
C LEU A 55 -3.88 10.17 4.68
N SER A 56 -4.07 9.86 3.39
CA SER A 56 -5.12 10.48 2.57
C SER A 56 -6.51 10.30 3.20
N ASN A 57 -6.86 9.06 3.55
CA ASN A 57 -8.13 8.74 4.21
C ASN A 57 -8.28 9.50 5.53
N ARG A 58 -7.22 9.59 6.34
CA ARG A 58 -7.21 10.33 7.60
C ARG A 58 -7.45 11.82 7.38
N MET A 59 -6.78 12.43 6.39
CA MET A 59 -6.96 13.83 6.02
C MET A 59 -8.38 14.09 5.51
N MET A 60 -8.94 13.22 4.66
CA MET A 60 -10.30 13.36 4.14
C MET A 60 -11.38 13.18 5.22
N ALA A 61 -11.13 12.34 6.23
CA ALA A 61 -12.02 12.18 7.39
C ALA A 61 -11.87 13.29 8.44
N THR A 62 -10.87 14.17 8.30
CA THR A 62 -10.55 15.24 9.24
C THR A 62 -10.95 16.59 8.64
N SER A 63 -11.61 17.44 9.43
CA SER A 63 -11.94 18.80 9.00
C SER A 63 -10.68 19.57 8.54
N ALA A 64 -10.78 20.32 7.45
CA ALA A 64 -9.63 20.97 6.81
C ALA A 64 -8.88 21.94 7.74
N ASP A 65 -9.56 22.56 8.71
CA ASP A 65 -8.96 23.42 9.74
C ASP A 65 -8.03 22.66 10.71
N GLN A 66 -8.20 21.33 10.84
CA GLN A 66 -7.36 20.47 11.68
C GLN A 66 -6.18 19.85 10.92
N TRP A 67 -6.08 20.06 9.60
CA TRP A 67 -4.97 19.54 8.79
C TRP A 67 -3.59 20.00 9.26
N PRO A 68 -3.36 21.28 9.64
CA PRO A 68 -2.05 21.70 10.15
C PRO A 68 -1.59 20.87 11.35
N LYS A 69 -2.49 20.58 12.29
CA LYS A 69 -2.21 19.76 13.48
C LYS A 69 -1.89 18.30 13.13
N LEU A 70 -2.54 17.76 12.10
CA LEU A 70 -2.25 16.41 11.62
C LEU A 70 -0.88 16.35 10.91
N LEU A 71 -0.53 17.39 10.15
CA LEU A 71 0.77 17.52 9.47
C LEU A 71 1.92 17.78 10.46
N GLU A 72 1.65 18.42 11.61
CA GLU A 72 2.64 18.57 12.69
C GLU A 72 3.12 17.22 13.26
N LEU A 73 2.36 16.14 13.10
CA LEU A 73 2.80 14.79 13.50
C LEU A 73 3.87 14.21 12.56
N ILE A 74 4.11 14.83 11.40
CA ILE A 74 5.07 14.37 10.40
C ILE A 74 6.34 15.22 10.53
N GLN A 75 7.34 14.69 11.24
CA GLN A 75 8.64 15.35 11.40
C GLN A 75 9.75 14.64 10.60
N THR A 76 9.57 13.34 10.35
CA THR A 76 10.51 12.46 9.67
C THR A 76 9.80 11.46 8.79
N ASP A 77 10.53 10.80 7.89
CA ASP A 77 9.98 9.73 7.04
C ASP A 77 9.44 8.54 7.87
N ALA A 78 9.97 8.33 9.08
CA ALA A 78 9.51 7.28 10.01
C ALA A 78 8.12 7.57 10.59
N ASP A 79 7.63 8.81 10.51
CA ASP A 79 6.26 9.17 10.89
C ASP A 79 5.26 8.86 9.77
N LEU A 80 5.76 8.75 8.53
CA LEU A 80 4.97 8.44 7.34
C LEU A 80 4.98 6.96 6.99
N VAL A 81 6.08 6.26 7.26
CA VAL A 81 6.29 4.89 6.81
C VAL A 81 6.86 4.05 7.94
N THR A 82 6.29 2.86 8.16
CA THR A 82 6.82 1.91 9.15
C THR A 82 8.23 1.44 8.79
N SER A 83 9.01 0.99 9.79
CA SER A 83 10.26 0.27 9.53
C SER A 83 10.05 -0.87 8.52
N LEU A 84 10.98 -0.95 7.57
CA LEU A 84 11.05 -1.99 6.55
C LEU A 84 11.72 -3.28 7.08
N ASP A 85 12.14 -3.33 8.35
CA ASP A 85 12.81 -4.49 8.92
C ASP A 85 11.94 -5.75 8.85
N GLY A 86 12.43 -6.75 8.11
CA GLY A 86 11.72 -8.00 7.87
C GLY A 86 10.52 -7.87 6.92
N ILE A 87 10.41 -6.76 6.18
CA ILE A 87 9.63 -6.68 4.94
C ILE A 87 10.54 -7.16 3.81
N PRO A 88 10.10 -8.10 2.96
CA PRO A 88 10.92 -8.55 1.84
C PRO A 88 11.23 -7.38 0.89
N GLU A 89 12.49 -7.26 0.50
CA GLU A 89 12.89 -6.34 -0.57
C GLU A 89 12.32 -6.81 -1.91
N ARG A 90 12.55 -6.00 -2.94
CA ARG A 90 12.14 -6.33 -4.30
C ARG A 90 12.64 -7.71 -4.72
N MET A 91 11.73 -8.57 -5.17
CA MET A 91 12.02 -9.92 -5.63
C MET A 91 11.53 -10.15 -7.07
N PRO A 92 12.20 -11.01 -7.85
CA PRO A 92 11.69 -11.46 -9.14
C PRO A 92 10.34 -12.19 -9.01
N ARG A 93 9.56 -12.21 -10.08
CA ARG A 93 8.26 -12.91 -10.13
C ARG A 93 8.35 -14.38 -9.72
N GLU A 94 9.34 -15.10 -10.23
CA GLU A 94 9.52 -16.53 -9.93
C GLU A 94 9.81 -16.78 -8.44
N GLU A 95 10.48 -15.83 -7.78
CA GLU A 95 10.71 -15.89 -6.35
C GLU A 95 9.45 -15.58 -5.55
N PHE A 96 8.69 -14.56 -5.97
CA PHE A 96 7.38 -14.27 -5.41
C PHE A 96 6.46 -15.48 -5.51
N GLU A 97 6.33 -16.07 -6.69
CA GLU A 97 5.46 -17.23 -6.92
C GLU A 97 5.89 -18.45 -6.09
N ARG A 98 7.20 -18.63 -5.87
CA ARG A 98 7.72 -19.69 -5.01
C ARG A 98 7.46 -19.46 -3.52
N GLN A 99 7.53 -18.21 -3.05
CA GLN A 99 7.42 -17.88 -1.62
C GLN A 99 5.98 -17.62 -1.18
N TYR A 100 5.19 -16.98 -2.04
CA TYR A 100 3.86 -16.48 -1.75
C TYR A 100 2.80 -17.09 -2.67
N GLY A 101 3.14 -17.86 -3.71
CA GLY A 101 2.15 -18.36 -4.67
C GLY A 101 1.66 -17.26 -5.59
N ASP A 102 0.59 -16.58 -5.22
CA ASP A 102 0.03 -15.46 -5.96
C ASP A 102 -0.58 -14.41 -5.02
N VAL A 103 -1.35 -13.47 -5.56
CA VAL A 103 -1.98 -12.38 -4.78
C VAL A 103 -3.27 -12.81 -4.08
N ASP A 104 -3.75 -14.03 -4.33
CA ASP A 104 -4.94 -14.63 -3.72
C ASP A 104 -4.56 -15.66 -2.63
N SER A 105 -3.26 -15.88 -2.38
CA SER A 105 -2.78 -16.86 -1.39
C SER A 105 -2.86 -16.37 0.06
N ASP A 106 -2.89 -17.34 0.98
CA ASP A 106 -2.85 -17.07 2.41
C ASP A 106 -1.50 -16.46 2.82
N GLU A 107 -0.38 -16.94 2.27
CA GLU A 107 0.96 -16.43 2.58
C GLU A 107 1.12 -14.96 2.17
N TYR A 108 0.56 -14.57 1.03
CA TYR A 108 0.54 -13.18 0.60
C TYR A 108 -0.35 -12.34 1.52
N ALA A 109 -1.56 -12.83 1.81
CA ALA A 109 -2.49 -12.15 2.71
C ALA A 109 -1.88 -11.90 4.09
N GLU A 110 -1.19 -12.88 4.68
CA GLU A 110 -0.49 -12.74 5.96
C GLU A 110 0.58 -11.64 5.93
N MET A 111 1.34 -11.54 4.84
CA MET A 111 2.33 -10.46 4.68
C MET A 111 1.66 -9.09 4.58
N ILE A 112 0.55 -8.98 3.85
CA ILE A 112 -0.23 -7.74 3.74
C ILE A 112 -0.82 -7.36 5.11
N GLU A 113 -1.40 -8.29 5.85
CA GLU A 113 -1.91 -8.04 7.20
C GLU A 113 -0.81 -7.57 8.15
N ARG A 114 0.38 -8.17 8.07
CA ARG A 114 1.54 -7.74 8.85
C ARG A 114 1.97 -6.32 8.50
N ILE A 115 1.98 -5.96 7.22
CA ILE A 115 2.29 -4.59 6.75
C ILE A 115 1.23 -3.61 7.28
N GLU A 116 -0.05 -3.91 7.09
CA GLU A 116 -1.16 -3.07 7.55
C GLU A 116 -1.15 -2.86 9.07
N ALA A 117 -0.90 -3.92 9.84
CA ALA A 117 -0.80 -3.86 11.29
C ALA A 117 0.40 -3.02 11.75
N ARG A 118 1.48 -2.97 10.97
CA ARG A 118 2.64 -2.11 11.27
C ARG A 118 2.33 -0.65 10.96
N ILE A 119 1.76 -0.36 9.79
CA ILE A 119 1.34 1.00 9.41
C ILE A 119 0.32 1.54 10.43
N GLY A 120 -0.68 0.74 10.82
CA GLY A 120 -1.70 1.13 11.79
C GLY A 120 -1.17 1.47 13.19
N ARG A 121 0.08 1.13 13.53
CA ARG A 121 0.72 1.51 14.79
C ARG A 121 1.40 2.88 14.74
N LEU A 122 1.54 3.49 13.56
CA LEU A 122 2.12 4.84 13.45
C LEU A 122 1.23 5.84 14.18
N PRO A 123 1.79 6.77 14.98
CA PRO A 123 1.02 7.79 15.69
C PRO A 123 0.11 8.62 14.78
N LEU A 124 0.53 8.84 13.54
CA LEU A 124 -0.24 9.53 12.49
C LEU A 124 -1.60 8.86 12.19
N HIS A 125 -1.74 7.57 12.48
CA HIS A 125 -2.93 6.77 12.23
C HIS A 125 -3.65 6.31 13.51
N ALA A 126 -3.08 6.60 14.69
CA ALA A 126 -3.67 6.23 15.98
C ALA A 126 -4.60 7.33 16.47
N LEU A 127 -5.85 7.38 15.98
CA LEU A 127 -6.98 8.16 16.54
C LEU A 127 -8.30 7.82 15.83
#